data_AF-A0A528VBN8-F1
#
_entry.id   AF-A0A528VBN8-F1
#
_cell.length_a   1.000
_cell.length_b   1.000
_cell.length_c   1.000
_cell.angle_alpha   90.00
_cell.angle_beta   90.00
_cell.angle_gamma   90.00
#
_symmetry.space_group_name_H-M   'P 1'
#
loop_
_entity.id
_entity.type
_entity.pdbx_description
1 polymer ?
#
loop_
_entity_poly.entity_id
_entity_poly.type
_entity_poly.pdbx_seq_one_letter_code
_entity_poly.pdbx_strand_id
1 'polypeptide(L)'
;WTQTQMMAQALAPRIRVNAIGPGPTLKSARQQDSDFAAQVDGLILKRGPELPEFGATIRYLWSANSVTGQMIALDGGQHLAWQTPDVTGIVE
;
A
#
# COMPACT_ATOMS: atom_id res chain seq x y z
N TRP A 1 -2.72 -3.84 10.16
CA TRP A 1 -1.25 -3.90 10.29
C TRP A 1 -0.81 -3.96 11.76
N THR A 2 -1.58 -4.62 12.62
CA THR A 2 -1.43 -4.64 14.09
C THR A 2 -0.10 -5.23 14.58
N GLN A 3 0.40 -6.28 13.91
CA GLN A 3 1.66 -6.92 14.31
C GLN A 3 2.87 -5.97 14.18
N THR A 4 2.87 -5.07 13.19
CA THR A 4 3.88 -4.01 13.07
C THR A 4 3.89 -3.12 14.30
N GLN A 5 2.72 -2.74 14.83
CA GLN A 5 2.60 -1.91 16.03
C GLN A 5 3.08 -2.67 17.28
N MET A 6 2.64 -3.92 17.45
CA MET A 6 3.04 -4.75 18.58
C MET A 6 4.56 -4.96 18.62
N MET A 7 5.18 -5.26 17.48
CA MET A 7 6.62 -5.45 17.41
C MET A 7 7.40 -4.13 17.57
N ALA A 8 6.88 -3.01 17.06
CA ALA A 8 7.47 -1.69 17.30
C ALA A 8 7.50 -1.33 18.80
N GLN A 9 6.42 -1.64 19.52
CA GLN A 9 6.36 -1.47 20.98
C GLN A 9 7.33 -2.41 21.71
N ALA A 10 7.37 -3.69 21.32
CA ALA A 10 8.15 -4.72 22.01
C ALA A 10 9.67 -4.61 21.80
N LEU A 11 10.13 -4.09 20.65
CA LEU A 11 11.55 -4.08 20.29
C LEU A 11 12.23 -2.70 20.42
N ALA A 12 11.46 -1.66 20.71
CA ALA A 12 12.00 -0.34 21.00
C ALA A 12 12.80 -0.32 22.33
N PRO A 13 13.79 0.58 22.48
CA PRO A 13 14.23 1.58 21.50
C PRO A 13 15.24 1.04 20.47
N ARG A 14 15.68 -0.21 20.60
CA ARG A 14 16.81 -0.75 19.83
C ARG A 14 16.46 -1.03 18.37
N ILE A 15 15.24 -1.49 18.11
CA ILE A 15 14.79 -1.87 16.77
C ILE A 15 13.48 -1.13 16.46
N ARG A 16 13.42 -0.51 15.29
CA ARG A 16 12.19 0.09 14.74
C ARG A 16 11.52 -0.92 13.81
N VAL A 17 10.20 -0.93 13.79
CA VAL A 17 9.41 -1.84 12.94
C VAL A 17 8.39 -1.04 12.17
N ASN A 18 8.41 -1.11 10.84
CA ASN A 18 7.48 -0.42 9.95
C ASN A 18 7.02 -1.38 8.84
N ALA A 19 6.02 -0.96 8.06
CA ALA A 19 5.48 -1.76 6.97
C ALA A 19 5.30 -0.96 5.67
N ILE A 20 5.28 -1.68 4.55
CA ILE A 20 4.86 -1.18 3.25
C ILE A 20 3.63 -2.00 2.85
N GLY A 21 2.53 -1.32 2.52
CA GLY A 21 1.31 -1.94 1.99
C GLY A 21 1.24 -1.78 0.46
N PRO A 22 1.62 -2.79 -0.33
CA PRO A 22 1.57 -2.70 -1.79
C PRO A 22 0.15 -2.82 -2.33
N GLY A 23 -0.17 -2.01 -3.32
CA GLY A 23 -1.29 -2.22 -4.24
C GLY A 23 -0.86 -2.94 -5.52
N PRO A 24 -1.57 -2.76 -6.64
CA PRO A 24 -1.33 -3.49 -7.89
C PRO A 24 0.03 -3.08 -8.48
N THR A 25 1.07 -3.88 -8.22
CA THR A 25 2.46 -3.59 -8.62
C THR A 25 2.86 -4.43 -9.83
N LEU A 26 2.64 -5.74 -9.73
CA LEU A 26 2.89 -6.70 -10.79
C LEU A 26 1.65 -7.59 -10.94
N LYS A 27 1.33 -7.92 -12.19
CA LYS A 27 0.26 -8.86 -12.53
C LYS A 27 0.56 -10.24 -11.93
N SER A 28 -0.47 -10.87 -11.35
CA SER A 28 -0.34 -12.26 -10.90
C SER A 28 -0.22 -13.21 -12.09
N ALA A 29 0.48 -14.34 -11.94
CA ALA A 29 0.71 -15.29 -13.04
C ALA A 29 -0.57 -15.84 -13.68
N ARG A 30 -1.69 -15.85 -12.96
CA ARG A 30 -3.01 -16.31 -13.43
C ARG A 30 -3.95 -15.18 -13.87
N GLN A 31 -3.52 -13.93 -13.76
CA GLN A 31 -4.32 -12.75 -14.09
C GLN A 31 -4.10 -12.37 -15.55
N GLN A 32 -5.16 -12.06 -16.27
CA GLN A 32 -5.06 -11.55 -17.64
C GLN A 32 -4.57 -10.11 -17.64
N ASP A 33 -3.91 -9.69 -18.72
CA ASP A 33 -3.41 -8.31 -18.84
C ASP A 33 -4.55 -7.28 -18.80
N SER A 34 -5.71 -7.61 -19.39
CA SER A 34 -6.91 -6.77 -19.35
C SER A 34 -7.41 -6.55 -17.93
N ASP A 35 -7.39 -7.59 -17.09
CA ASP A 35 -7.90 -7.51 -15.73
C ASP A 35 -6.98 -6.68 -14.84
N PHE A 36 -5.67 -6.80 -15.06
CA PHE A 36 -4.69 -5.98 -14.36
C PHE A 36 -4.77 -4.51 -14.80
N ALA A 37 -4.93 -4.25 -16.10
CA ALA A 37 -5.15 -2.90 -16.60
C ALA A 37 -6.41 -2.27 -16.01
N ALA A 38 -7.54 -2.99 -16.03
CA ALA A 38 -8.79 -2.53 -15.41
C ALA A 38 -8.63 -2.28 -13.89
N GLN A 39 -7.86 -3.11 -13.20
CA GLN A 39 -7.55 -2.91 -11.78
C GLN A 39 -6.76 -1.62 -11.54
N VAL A 40 -5.73 -1.36 -12.36
CA VAL A 40 -4.92 -0.12 -12.28
C VAL A 40 -5.76 1.11 -12.62
N ASP A 41 -6.61 1.01 -13.64
CA ASP A 41 -7.57 2.06 -14.02
C ASP A 41 -8.61 2.33 -12.94
N GLY A 42 -8.88 1.36 -12.06
CA GLY A 42 -9.76 1.51 -10.89
C GLY A 42 -9.12 2.32 -9.75
N LEU A 43 -7.80 2.47 -9.71
CA LEU A 43 -7.09 3.17 -8.64
C LEU A 43 -7.42 4.68 -8.66
N ILE A 44 -7.32 5.35 -7.50
CA ILE A 44 -7.52 6.81 -7.41
C ILE A 44 -6.49 7.54 -8.27
N LEU A 45 -5.23 7.12 -8.19
CA LEU A 45 -4.14 7.73 -8.94
C LEU A 45 -3.98 7.19 -10.37
N LYS A 46 -4.82 6.24 -10.81
CA LYS A 46 -4.77 5.59 -12.14
C LYS A 46 -3.39 4.99 -12.49
N ARG A 47 -2.62 4.65 -11.46
CA ARG A 47 -1.30 4.02 -11.57
C ARG A 47 -1.00 3.23 -10.31
N GLY A 48 -0.38 2.07 -10.47
CA GLY A 48 0.24 1.32 -9.38
C GLY A 48 1.62 1.87 -9.02
N PRO A 49 2.23 1.37 -7.95
CA PRO A 49 3.62 1.70 -7.62
C PRO A 49 4.60 1.11 -8.65
N GLU A 50 5.67 1.84 -8.95
CA GLU A 50 6.82 1.32 -9.67
C GLU A 50 7.76 0.56 -8.72
N LEU A 51 8.49 -0.45 -9.24
CA LEU A 51 9.42 -1.24 -8.44
C LEU A 51 10.48 -0.42 -7.68
N PRO A 52 11.04 0.69 -8.21
CA PRO A 52 11.99 1.52 -7.47
C PRO A 52 11.41 2.19 -6.22
N GLU A 53 10.09 2.39 -6.16
CA GLU A 53 9.42 3.06 -5.02
C GLU A 53 9.54 2.25 -3.72
N PHE A 54 9.60 0.92 -3.83
CA PHE A 54 9.82 0.04 -2.68
C PHE A 54 11.18 0.29 -2.03
N GLY A 55 12.23 0.34 -2.84
CA GLY A 55 13.59 0.64 -2.37
C GLY A 55 13.72 2.06 -1.84
N ALA A 56 13.06 3.03 -2.49
CA ALA A 56 13.00 4.41 -1.99
C ALA A 56 12.32 4.50 -0.61
N THR A 57 11.20 3.80 -0.43
CA THR A 57 10.45 3.77 0.83
C THR A 57 11.23 3.09 1.96
N ILE A 58 11.92 1.99 1.68
CA ILE A 58 12.83 1.36 2.64
C ILE A 58 13.94 2.32 3.06
N ARG A 59 14.56 3.04 2.11
CA ARG A 59 15.61 4.03 2.41
C ARG A 59 15.07 5.20 3.24
N TYR A 60 13.86 5.67 2.95
CA TYR A 60 13.19 6.68 3.78
C TYR A 60 13.02 6.17 5.22
N LEU A 61 12.40 4.99 5.41
CA LEU A 61 12.17 4.41 6.73
C LEU A 61 13.49 4.11 7.47
N TRP A 62 14.55 3.75 6.75
CA TRP A 62 15.89 3.60 7.31
C TRP A 62 16.44 4.94 7.83
N SER A 63 16.36 6.01 7.04
CA SER A 63 16.85 7.34 7.43
C SER A 63 16.03 8.03 8.53
N ALA A 64 14.73 7.78 8.60
CA ALA A 64 13.81 8.42 9.52
C ALA A 64 13.83 7.73 10.90
N ASN A 65 14.86 8.04 11.70
CA ASN A 65 15.10 7.38 12.99
C ASN A 65 14.00 7.57 14.04
N SER A 66 13.11 8.55 13.88
CA SER A 66 11.96 8.76 14.76
C SER A 66 10.72 7.97 14.36
N VAL A 67 10.72 7.27 13.20
CA VAL A 67 9.54 6.59 12.65
C VAL A 67 9.58 5.10 13.00
N THR A 68 8.60 4.64 13.77
CA THR A 68 8.36 3.23 14.08
C THR A 68 6.85 2.98 14.24
N GLY A 69 6.41 1.75 14.04
CA GLY A 69 5.02 1.35 14.15
C GLY A 69 4.13 2.08 13.15
N GLN A 70 4.61 2.33 11.93
CA GLN A 70 3.85 2.97 10.85
C GLN A 70 3.80 2.09 9.60
N MET A 71 2.86 2.40 8.71
CA MET A 71 2.73 1.77 7.40
C MET A 71 2.60 2.84 6.31
N ILE A 72 3.31 2.66 5.21
CA ILE A 72 3.13 3.45 3.99
C ILE A 72 2.43 2.58 2.96
N ALA A 73 1.28 3.02 2.46
CA ALA A 73 0.60 2.36 1.35
C ALA A 73 1.21 2.85 0.03
N LEU A 74 1.81 1.92 -0.71
CA LEU A 74 2.27 2.13 -2.09
C LEU A 74 1.26 1.44 -3.01
N ASP A 75 0.08 2.05 -3.18
CA ASP A 75 -1.06 1.34 -3.74
C ASP A 75 -1.91 2.15 -4.72
N GLY A 76 -1.43 3.31 -5.17
CA GLY A 76 -2.21 4.17 -6.05
C GLY A 76 -3.51 4.70 -5.42
N GLY A 77 -3.63 4.65 -4.08
CA GLY A 77 -4.85 4.99 -3.36
C GLY A 77 -5.88 3.86 -3.33
N GLN A 78 -5.50 2.60 -3.60
CA GLN A 78 -6.40 1.45 -3.56
C GLN A 78 -7.16 1.36 -2.23
N HIS A 79 -6.47 1.54 -1.09
CA HIS A 79 -7.08 1.48 0.24
C HIS A 79 -8.09 2.60 0.54
N LEU A 80 -8.12 3.64 -0.30
CA LEU A 80 -9.07 4.76 -0.21
C LEU A 80 -10.19 4.66 -1.24
N ALA A 81 -10.19 3.63 -2.09
CA ALA A 81 -11.23 3.45 -3.09
C ALA A 81 -12.59 3.30 -2.40
N TRP A 82 -13.47 4.25 -2.69
CA TRP A 82 -14.79 4.38 -2.06
C TRP A 82 -15.94 4.25 -3.08
N GLN A 83 -15.63 4.31 -4.38
CA GLN A 83 -16.59 4.09 -5.47
C GLN A 83 -16.73 2.60 -5.73
N THR A 84 -17.41 1.91 -4.83
CA THR A 84 -17.89 0.55 -5.06
C THR A 84 -19.27 0.62 -5.75
N PRO A 85 -19.71 -0.41 -6.50
CA PRO A 85 -20.95 -0.37 -7.29
C PRO A 85 -22.20 0.03 -6.50
N ASP A 86 -22.22 -0.25 -5.19
CA ASP A 86 -23.23 0.14 -4.21
C ASP A 86 -23.28 1.66 -3.94
N VAL A 87 -22.18 2.38 -4.09
CA VAL A 87 -22.12 3.84 -3.88
C VAL A 87 -22.59 4.62 -5.12
N THR A 88 -22.48 4.02 -6.31
CA THR A 88 -22.93 4.63 -7.57
C THR A 88 -24.41 4.36 -7.90
N GLY A 89 -25.11 3.59 -7.06
CA GLY A 89 -26.48 3.10 -7.31
C GLY A 89 -27.53 3.52 -6.29
N ILE A 90 -27.22 4.38 -5.31
CA ILE A 90 -28.24 4.95 -4.42
C ILE A 90 -28.97 6.06 -5.18
N VAL A 91 -30.05 5.67 -5.86
CA VAL A 91 -31.16 6.57 -6.15
C VAL A 91 -32.04 6.55 -4.90
N GLU A 92 -32.07 7.63 -4.13
CA GLU A 92 -33.25 7.92 -3.30
C GLU A 92 -34.44 8.29 -4.20
#